data_AF-A0A5N6DQR9-F1
#
_entry.id   AF-A0A5N6DQR9-F1
#
_cell.length_a   1.000
_cell.length_b   1.000
_cell.length_c   1.000
_cell.angle_alpha   90.00
_cell.angle_beta   90.00
_cell.angle_gamma   90.00
#
_symmetry.space_group_name_H-M   'P 1'
#
loop_
_entity.id
_entity.type
_entity.pdbx_description
1 polymer ?
#
loop_
_entity_poly.entity_id
_entity_poly.type
_entity_poly.pdbx_seq_one_letter_code
_entity_poly.pdbx_strand_id
1 'polypeptide(L)' 'MTTNTIATAHPQNSISCEPCRQKKCKCDRLLPICTQCATTPSSQSKCIYPESGKRSSARVHHPY' A
#
# COMPACT_ATOMS: atom_id res chain seq x y z
N MET A 1 -20.89 17.57 14.19
CA MET A 1 -19.79 17.45 13.22
C MET A 1 -18.84 16.36 13.71
N THR A 2 -19.19 15.10 13.45
CA THR A 2 -18.37 13.93 13.82
C THR A 2 -17.87 13.30 12.52
N THR A 3 -16.69 13.72 12.09
CA THR A 3 -15.93 13.06 11.02
C THR A 3 -15.46 11.70 11.54
N ASN A 4 -16.28 10.67 11.32
CA ASN A 4 -15.87 9.28 11.53
C ASN A 4 -14.90 8.88 10.40
N THR A 5 -13.64 9.26 10.54
CA THR A 5 -12.55 8.77 9.69
C THR A 5 -12.17 7.38 10.18
N ILE A 6 -12.90 6.36 9.72
CA ILE A 6 -12.55 4.96 9.94
C ILE A 6 -11.33 4.67 9.07
N ALA A 7 -10.15 5.02 9.55
CA ALA A 7 -8.88 4.65 8.94
C ALA A 7 -8.63 3.18 9.28
N THR A 8 -9.22 2.26 8.51
CA THR A 8 -8.97 0.82 8.63
C THR A 8 -7.54 0.54 8.17
N ALA A 9 -6.60 0.60 9.11
CA ALA A 9 -5.28 -0.01 8.94
C ALA A 9 -5.51 -1.51 8.66
N HIS A 10 -5.40 -1.92 7.40
CA HIS A 10 -5.65 -3.30 7.01
C HIS A 10 -4.49 -4.17 7.51
N PRO A 11 -4.75 -5.16 8.39
CA PRO A 11 -3.70 -5.99 8.98
C PRO A 11 -3.00 -6.93 7.96
N GLN A 12 -3.47 -6.98 6.71
CA GLN A 12 -2.96 -7.89 5.68
C GLN A 12 -1.80 -7.32 4.84
N ASN A 13 -1.53 -6.01 4.88
CA ASN A 13 -0.44 -5.42 4.09
C ASN A 13 0.62 -4.82 5.02
N SER A 14 1.60 -5.63 5.44
CA SER A 14 2.78 -5.15 6.19
C SER A 14 3.68 -4.22 5.35
N ILE A 15 3.39 -4.09 4.06
CA ILE A 15 4.20 -3.39 3.07
C ILE A 15 3.73 -1.93 2.94
N SER A 16 4.68 -0.99 2.99
CA SER A 16 4.45 0.42 2.65
C SER A 16 3.90 0.57 1.24
N CYS A 17 3.03 1.56 0.99
CA CYS A 17 2.60 1.89 -0.37
C CYS A 17 3.81 2.24 -1.26
N GLU A 18 3.66 2.08 -2.57
CA GLU A 18 4.71 2.35 -3.57
C GLU A 18 5.41 3.70 -3.36
N PRO A 19 4.72 4.85 -3.28
CA PRO A 19 5.39 6.14 -3.10
C PRO A 19 6.18 6.23 -1.79
N CYS A 20 5.67 5.68 -0.68
CA CYS A 20 6.42 5.66 0.58
C CYS A 20 7.62 4.71 0.51
N ARG A 21 7.50 3.59 -0.21
CA ARG A 21 8.57 2.62 -0.42
C ARG A 21 9.70 3.21 -1.27
N GLN A 22 9.36 3.92 -2.35
CA GLN A 22 10.30 4.64 -3.21
C GLN A 22 11.00 5.77 -2.46
N LYS A 23 10.24 6.56 -1.69
CA LYS A 23 10.76 7.67 -0.88
C LYS A 23 11.49 7.21 0.39
N LYS A 24 11.51 5.90 0.68
CA LYS A 24 12.07 5.31 1.91
C LYS A 24 11.58 6.02 3.18
N CYS A 25 10.30 6.40 3.21
CA CYS A 25 9.70 7.11 4.34
C CYS A 25 8.71 6.22 5.11
N LYS A 26 8.36 6.64 6.33
CA LYS A 26 7.39 5.92 7.17
C LYS A 26 6.01 5.94 6.51
N CYS A 27 5.37 4.77 6.38
CA CYS A 27 4.02 4.65 5.84
C CYS A 27 3.07 4.20 6.96
N ASP A 28 2.03 4.98 7.24
CA ASP A 28 1.04 4.66 8.28
C ASP A 28 0.00 3.62 7.82
N ARG A 29 0.04 3.18 6.56
CA ARG A 29 -0.78 2.08 6.01
C ARG A 29 -2.30 2.28 6.16
N LEU A 30 -2.72 3.53 6.21
CA LEU A 30 -4.14 3.88 6.23
C LEU A 30 -4.73 3.78 4.82
N LEU A 31 -5.96 3.28 4.73
CA LEU A 31 -6.74 3.27 3.49
C LEU A 31 -7.77 4.40 3.49
N PRO A 32 -8.14 4.96 2.31
CA PRO A 32 -7.64 4.59 0.97
C PRO A 32 -6.24 5.14 0.65
N ILE A 33 -5.73 6.10 1.44
CA ILE A 33 -4.46 6.80 1.22
C ILE A 33 -3.77 6.98 2.58
N CYS A 34 -2.45 6.75 2.67
CA CYS A 34 -1.72 7.05 3.90
C CYS A 34 -1.51 8.54 4.12
N THR A 35 -1.27 8.93 5.37
CA THR A 35 -1.00 10.32 5.77
C THR A 35 0.10 10.97 4.92
N GLN A 36 1.22 10.28 4.67
CA GLN A 36 2.31 10.82 3.85
C GLN A 36 1.92 11.09 2.39
N CYS A 37 1.02 10.29 1.83
CA CYS A 37 0.54 10.51 0.48
C CYS A 37 -0.58 11.54 0.43
N ALA A 38 -1.38 11.65 1.49
CA ALA A 38 -2.38 12.70 1.64
C ALA A 38 -1.73 14.10 1.77
N THR A 39 -0.60 14.21 2.46
CA THR A 39 0.15 15.47 2.58
C THR A 39 0.92 15.84 1.31
N THR A 40 1.16 14.88 0.41
CA THR A 40 1.86 15.14 -0.87
C THR A 40 0.90 15.03 -2.05
N PRO A 41 0.44 16.15 -2.65
CA PRO A 41 -0.55 16.10 -3.73
C PRO A 41 -0.11 15.27 -4.94
N SER A 42 1.18 15.26 -5.27
CA SER A 42 1.75 14.41 -6.34
C SER A 42 1.64 12.90 -6.05
N SER A 43 1.66 12.50 -4.78
CA SER A 43 1.61 11.10 -4.35
C SER A 43 0.21 10.63 -3.97
N GLN A 44 -0.73 11.55 -3.71
CA GLN A 44 -2.13 11.23 -3.37
C GLN A 44 -2.77 10.33 -4.43
N SER A 45 -2.69 10.73 -5.71
CA SER A 45 -3.26 9.96 -6.84
C SER A 45 -2.48 8.69 -7.20
N LYS A 46 -1.33 8.47 -6.57
CA LYS A 46 -0.41 7.33 -6.83
C LYS A 46 -0.20 6.46 -5.60
N CYS A 47 -1.00 6.65 -4.54
CA CYS A 47 -0.89 5.87 -3.30
C CYS A 47 -1.46 4.47 -3.49
N ILE A 48 -0.66 3.60 -4.09
CA ILE A 48 -1.02 2.22 -4.38
C ILE A 48 -0.26 1.32 -3.43
N TYR A 49 -0.99 0.46 -2.72
CA TYR A 49 -0.40 -0.62 -1.94
C TYR A 49 -0.14 -1.81 -2.87
N PRO A 50 1.09 -2.35 -2.93
CA PRO A 50 1.33 -3.57 -3.67
C PRO A 50 0.47 -4.67 -3.04
N GLU A 51 -0.33 -5.35 -3.87
CA GLU A 51 -1.00 -6.60 -3.50
C GLU A 51 0.08 -7.59 -3.05
N SER A 52 0.00 -8.05 -1.81
CA SER A 52 0.90 -9.05 -1.27
C SER A 52 0.73 -10.36 -2.03
N GLY A 53 1.51 -10.55 -3.10
CA GLY A 53 1.97 -11.87 -3.50
C GLY A 53 0.96 -12.82 -4.15
N LYS A 54 -0.02 -12.33 -4.93
CA LYS A 54 -0.54 -13.14 -6.06
C LYS A 54 0.40 -13.04 -7.27
N ARG A 55 1.71 -13.07 -7.05
CA ARG A 55 2.58 -13.65 -8.07
C ARG A 55 2.23 -15.12 -7.98
N SER A 56 1.35 -15.58 -8.88
CA SER A 56 1.22 -16.98 -9.18
C SER A 56 2.64 -17.50 -9.22
N SER A 57 3.00 -18.27 -8.20
CA SER A 57 4.04 -19.26 -8.32
C SER A 57 3.47 -20.28 -9.30
N ALA A 58 3.35 -19.88 -10.57
CA ALA A 58 3.74 -20.76 -11.64
C ALA A 58 5.22 -21.03 -11.35
N ARG A 59 5.47 -21.96 -10.42
CA ARG A 59 6.52 -22.94 -10.63
C ARG A 59 6.15 -23.43 -12.02
N VAL A 60 6.84 -22.89 -13.03
CA VAL A 60 6.99 -23.61 -14.28
C VAL A 60 7.68 -24.88 -13.80
N HIS A 61 6.86 -25.88 -13.51
CA HIS A 61 7.31 -27.23 -13.27
C HIS A 61 7.92 -27.59 -14.61
N HIS A 62 9.24 -27.44 -14.74
CA HIS A 62 9.99 -27.96 -15.87
C HIS A 62 9.68 -29.46 -15.88
N PRO A 63 8.87 -29.96 -16.83
CA PRO A 63 8.72 -31.38 -16.99
C PRO A 63 9.85 -31.82 -17.90
N TYR A 64 10.92 -32.32 -17.26
CA TYR A 64 12.05 -33.02 -17.86
C TYR A 64 13.03 -32.17 -18.70
#